data_AF-A0A2N0QYU0-F1
#
_entry.id   AF-A0A2N0QYU0-F1
#
_cell.length_a   1.000
_cell.length_b   1.000
_cell.length_c   1.000
_cell.angle_alpha   90.00
_cell.angle_beta   90.00
_cell.angle_gamma   90.00
#
_symmetry.space_group_name_H-M   'P 1'
#
loop_
_entity.id
_entity.type
_entity.pdbx_description
1 polymer ?
#
loop_
_entity_poly.entity_id
_entity_poly.type
_entity_poly.pdbx_seq_one_letter_code
_entity_poly.pdbx_strand_id
1 'polypeptide(L)'
;NRLESLCELKCDTSIDPSYFYGLASICQYIQRLIIVNVVPKPNSGIAKLIEVQKNLKYFEWTDDFEIDYFTDDPYKETFLELEKKAGFLNHLILFFLHVNNSDYATMQRLLPKLHNIKTLKTNEFDFIDERNILDTLVYKDLEILNIDYLSIGETSIIIENSGGHLKEVSLKPLDYLHDLDNFSYESLIFIRKIYENCPLIEYLSLALMPSKNHFIEFEKLLQVCQNLKSLLLITSNSYIFETEEEILENRKEILKILIKSAPINLREIRFFDEFNVSLEVLEEFFEKWRGRPALSILTSNSIYKEEDYKNLIDKYKNNGVIKSFKCESEEYVEDMN
;
A
#
# COMPACT_ATOMS: atom_id res chain seq x y z
N ASN A 1 -32.99 -16.95 17.99
CA ASN A 1 -32.41 -17.94 17.04
C ASN A 1 -30.89 -17.85 17.10
N ARG A 2 -30.09 -18.94 17.10
CA ARG A 2 -28.63 -18.88 17.37
C ARG A 2 -27.82 -18.03 16.37
N LEU A 3 -28.39 -17.74 15.21
CA LEU A 3 -27.76 -16.93 14.16
C LEU A 3 -28.01 -15.42 14.30
N GLU A 4 -28.93 -14.97 15.16
CA GLU A 4 -29.17 -13.53 15.41
C GLU A 4 -27.93 -12.82 15.98
N SER A 5 -27.08 -13.56 16.69
CA SER A 5 -25.81 -13.08 17.26
C SER A 5 -24.62 -13.25 16.32
N LEU A 6 -24.84 -13.58 15.04
CA LEU A 6 -23.75 -13.71 14.07
C LEU A 6 -23.14 -12.33 13.79
N CYS A 7 -21.88 -12.16 14.19
CA CYS A 7 -21.13 -10.91 14.02
C CYS A 7 -20.16 -10.95 12.84
N GLU A 8 -19.81 -12.13 12.33
CA GLU A 8 -18.85 -12.31 11.25
C GLU A 8 -19.32 -13.39 10.29
N LEU A 9 -19.16 -13.13 8.99
CA LEU A 9 -19.41 -14.10 7.93
C LEU A 9 -18.32 -14.01 6.87
N LYS A 10 -17.76 -15.18 6.51
CA LYS A 10 -16.98 -15.38 5.29
C LYS A 10 -17.75 -16.32 4.37
N CYS A 11 -17.90 -15.95 3.11
CA CYS A 11 -18.61 -16.74 2.11
C CYS A 11 -18.03 -16.50 0.72
N ASP A 12 -18.47 -17.29 -0.26
CA ASP A 12 -18.14 -17.11 -1.66
C ASP A 12 -19.40 -16.98 -2.55
N THR A 13 -19.21 -16.49 -3.77
CA THR A 13 -20.32 -16.23 -4.71
C THR A 13 -20.89 -17.48 -5.40
N SER A 14 -20.31 -18.68 -5.19
CA SER A 14 -20.88 -19.93 -5.71
C SER A 14 -22.12 -20.40 -4.92
N ILE A 15 -22.29 -19.88 -3.70
CA ILE A 15 -23.43 -20.18 -2.84
C ILE A 15 -24.73 -19.60 -3.43
N ASP A 16 -25.78 -20.40 -3.47
CA ASP A 16 -27.08 -20.01 -4.00
C ASP A 16 -27.66 -18.77 -3.27
N PRO A 17 -28.14 -17.74 -4.01
CA PRO A 17 -28.70 -16.52 -3.42
C PRO A 17 -29.78 -16.74 -2.36
N SER A 18 -30.57 -17.82 -2.45
CA SER A 18 -31.61 -18.17 -1.47
C SER A 18 -31.06 -18.36 -0.06
N TYR A 19 -29.81 -18.83 0.07
CA TYR A 19 -29.15 -18.99 1.36
C TYR A 19 -28.93 -17.63 2.04
N PHE A 20 -28.45 -16.64 1.28
CA PHE A 20 -28.22 -15.29 1.79
C PHE A 20 -29.54 -14.54 2.08
N TYR A 21 -30.60 -14.80 1.32
CA TYR A 21 -31.95 -14.31 1.68
C TYR A 21 -32.41 -14.87 3.03
N GLY A 22 -32.18 -16.16 3.28
CA GLY A 22 -32.45 -16.79 4.56
C GLY A 22 -31.66 -16.13 5.69
N LEU A 23 -30.35 -15.93 5.50
CA LEU A 23 -29.52 -15.22 6.48
C LEU A 23 -29.97 -13.78 6.71
N ALA A 24 -30.30 -13.02 5.66
CA ALA A 24 -30.75 -11.63 5.77
C ALA A 24 -32.04 -11.50 6.61
N SER A 25 -32.88 -12.53 6.65
CA SER A 25 -34.10 -12.54 7.48
C SER A 25 -33.82 -12.68 8.99
N ILE A 26 -32.61 -13.15 9.37
CA ILE A 26 -32.24 -13.48 10.76
C ILE A 26 -31.09 -12.59 11.25
N CYS A 27 -30.06 -12.39 10.42
CA CYS A 27 -28.78 -11.77 10.76
C CYS A 27 -28.77 -10.30 10.33
N GLN A 28 -28.94 -9.38 11.28
CA GLN A 28 -28.97 -7.92 11.03
C GLN A 28 -27.80 -7.16 11.68
N TYR A 29 -26.87 -7.88 12.33
CA TYR A 29 -25.79 -7.34 13.14
C TYR A 29 -24.41 -7.91 12.78
N ILE A 30 -24.25 -8.40 11.55
CA ILE A 30 -22.93 -8.76 11.02
C ILE A 30 -22.10 -7.48 10.94
N GLN A 31 -20.94 -7.51 11.59
CA GLN A 31 -19.97 -6.41 11.64
C GLN A 31 -18.82 -6.64 10.67
N ARG A 32 -18.50 -7.91 10.38
CA ARG A 32 -17.41 -8.31 9.47
C ARG A 32 -17.93 -9.24 8.39
N LEU A 33 -17.85 -8.79 7.13
CA LEU A 33 -18.26 -9.56 5.97
C LEU A 33 -17.08 -9.69 5.00
N ILE A 34 -16.71 -10.93 4.69
CA ILE A 34 -15.70 -11.24 3.67
C ILE A 34 -16.37 -12.05 2.56
N ILE A 35 -16.19 -11.62 1.32
CA ILE A 35 -16.73 -12.29 0.14
C ILE A 35 -15.59 -12.63 -0.79
N VAL A 36 -15.47 -13.92 -1.12
CA VAL A 36 -14.60 -14.39 -2.20
C VAL A 36 -15.45 -14.57 -3.45
N ASN A 37 -15.22 -13.76 -4.46
CA ASN A 37 -15.93 -13.85 -5.71
C ASN A 37 -15.28 -14.92 -6.60
N VAL A 38 -15.91 -16.09 -6.69
CA VAL A 38 -15.45 -17.25 -7.48
C VAL A 38 -16.34 -17.50 -8.71
N VAL A 39 -17.55 -16.94 -8.70
CA VAL A 39 -18.48 -16.92 -9.83
C VAL A 39 -18.83 -15.45 -10.11
N PRO A 40 -18.28 -14.83 -11.15
CA PRO A 40 -18.46 -13.40 -11.44
C PRO A 40 -19.85 -13.15 -12.05
N LYS A 41 -20.87 -13.25 -11.20
CA LYS A 41 -22.27 -12.95 -11.51
C LYS A 41 -22.89 -12.15 -10.37
N PRO A 42 -23.88 -11.28 -10.67
CA PRO A 42 -24.63 -10.60 -9.63
C PRO A 42 -25.22 -11.59 -8.63
N ASN A 43 -25.04 -11.32 -7.33
CA ASN A 43 -25.64 -12.11 -6.26
C ASN A 43 -26.57 -11.22 -5.41
N SER A 44 -27.84 -11.18 -5.82
CA SER A 44 -28.88 -10.39 -5.17
C SER A 44 -29.14 -10.81 -3.71
N GLY A 45 -28.79 -12.06 -3.35
CA GLY A 45 -28.83 -12.54 -1.98
C GLY A 45 -27.78 -11.87 -1.09
N ILE A 46 -26.53 -11.76 -1.58
CA ILE A 46 -25.45 -11.02 -0.89
C ILE A 46 -25.81 -9.54 -0.76
N ALA A 47 -26.30 -8.91 -1.84
CA ALA A 47 -26.77 -7.53 -1.80
C ALA A 47 -27.85 -7.35 -0.73
N LYS A 48 -28.84 -8.26 -0.66
CA LYS A 48 -29.87 -8.24 0.38
C LYS A 48 -29.30 -8.44 1.78
N LEU A 49 -28.30 -9.29 1.93
CA LEU A 49 -27.63 -9.49 3.21
C LEU A 49 -26.94 -8.21 3.67
N ILE A 50 -26.26 -7.48 2.78
CA ILE A 50 -25.63 -6.19 3.11
C ILE A 50 -26.71 -5.15 3.47
N GLU A 51 -27.79 -5.06 2.67
CA GLU A 51 -28.89 -4.11 2.85
C GLU A 51 -29.44 -4.12 4.28
N VAL A 52 -29.59 -5.31 4.89
CA VAL A 52 -30.21 -5.43 6.24
C VAL A 52 -29.24 -5.18 7.40
N GLN A 53 -27.92 -5.09 7.15
CA GLN A 53 -26.96 -4.89 8.23
C GLN A 53 -27.04 -3.49 8.82
N LYS A 54 -27.07 -3.40 10.15
CA LYS A 54 -27.19 -2.14 10.89
C LYS A 54 -25.86 -1.54 11.35
N ASN A 55 -24.77 -2.32 11.29
CA ASN A 55 -23.48 -1.93 11.85
C ASN A 55 -22.32 -2.67 11.17
N LEU A 56 -22.32 -2.70 9.83
CA LEU A 56 -21.25 -3.32 9.06
C LEU A 56 -20.00 -2.43 9.14
N LYS A 57 -18.95 -2.93 9.80
CA LYS A 57 -17.70 -2.18 10.06
C LYS A 57 -16.54 -2.61 9.18
N TYR A 58 -16.54 -3.85 8.74
CA TYR A 58 -15.49 -4.44 7.94
C TYR A 58 -16.12 -5.11 6.73
N PHE A 59 -15.66 -4.72 5.54
CA PHE A 59 -16.03 -5.33 4.28
C PHE A 59 -14.78 -5.68 3.49
N GLU A 60 -14.72 -6.92 3.02
CA GLU A 60 -13.66 -7.42 2.16
C GLU A 60 -14.27 -8.15 0.97
N TRP A 61 -13.79 -7.81 -0.22
CA TRP A 61 -14.14 -8.46 -1.47
C TRP A 61 -12.87 -8.84 -2.22
N THR A 62 -12.76 -10.10 -2.62
CA THR A 62 -11.59 -10.60 -3.38
C THR A 62 -12.07 -11.48 -4.51
N ASP A 63 -11.65 -11.16 -5.73
CA ASP A 63 -11.88 -12.00 -6.89
C ASP A 63 -10.90 -13.18 -6.94
N ASP A 64 -11.43 -14.36 -7.26
CA ASP A 64 -10.72 -15.63 -7.37
C ASP A 64 -11.38 -16.49 -8.46
N PHE A 65 -11.28 -16.03 -9.72
CA PHE A 65 -11.80 -16.73 -10.91
C PHE A 65 -10.88 -16.54 -12.11
N GLU A 66 -10.93 -17.47 -13.08
CA GLU A 66 -10.09 -17.46 -14.29
C GLU A 66 -10.79 -16.86 -15.53
N ILE A 67 -11.93 -16.19 -15.36
CA ILE A 67 -12.78 -15.72 -16.47
C ILE A 67 -12.53 -14.24 -16.78
N ASP A 68 -12.10 -13.97 -18.02
CA ASP A 68 -11.74 -12.61 -18.49
C ASP A 68 -12.93 -11.77 -19.01
N TYR A 69 -14.14 -12.33 -19.12
CA TYR A 69 -15.31 -11.63 -19.68
C TYR A 69 -16.61 -11.94 -18.96
N PHE A 70 -17.32 -10.87 -18.55
CA PHE A 70 -18.60 -10.97 -17.86
C PHE A 70 -19.77 -10.62 -18.78
N THR A 71 -20.87 -11.36 -18.67
CA THR A 71 -22.14 -11.01 -19.35
C THR A 71 -22.90 -9.91 -18.63
N ASP A 72 -22.73 -9.84 -17.30
CA ASP A 72 -23.39 -8.92 -16.39
C ASP A 72 -22.35 -8.38 -15.39
N ASP A 73 -22.59 -7.20 -14.84
CA ASP A 73 -21.72 -6.57 -13.84
C ASP A 73 -21.86 -7.29 -12.47
N PRO A 74 -20.83 -8.02 -12.02
CA PRO A 74 -20.92 -8.84 -10.80
C PRO A 74 -20.92 -8.02 -9.51
N TYR A 75 -20.52 -6.74 -9.58
CA TYR A 75 -20.28 -5.89 -8.41
C TYR A 75 -21.47 -4.97 -8.14
N LYS A 76 -22.14 -4.48 -9.17
CA LYS A 76 -23.15 -3.41 -9.11
C LYS A 76 -24.13 -3.51 -7.95
N GLU A 77 -24.83 -4.62 -7.81
CA GLU A 77 -25.87 -4.77 -6.78
C GLU A 77 -25.29 -4.73 -5.37
N THR A 78 -24.19 -5.46 -5.15
CA THR A 78 -23.48 -5.53 -3.87
C THR A 78 -22.96 -4.16 -3.46
N PHE A 79 -22.26 -3.47 -4.36
CA PHE A 79 -21.62 -2.19 -4.05
C PHE A 79 -22.62 -1.04 -3.95
N LEU A 80 -23.77 -1.11 -4.64
CA LEU A 80 -24.87 -0.17 -4.42
C LEU A 80 -25.43 -0.27 -2.99
N GLU A 81 -25.56 -1.48 -2.44
CA GLU A 81 -25.98 -1.65 -1.05
C GLU A 81 -24.86 -1.27 -0.07
N LEU A 82 -23.60 -1.56 -0.40
CA LEU A 82 -22.44 -1.14 0.39
C LEU A 82 -22.32 0.38 0.47
N GLU A 83 -22.59 1.10 -0.61
CA GLU A 83 -22.65 2.57 -0.66
C GLU A 83 -23.57 3.15 0.41
N LYS A 84 -24.71 2.48 0.68
CA LYS A 84 -25.66 2.88 1.73
C LYS A 84 -25.13 2.57 3.14
N LYS A 85 -24.14 1.70 3.27
CA LYS A 85 -23.49 1.30 4.53
C LYS A 85 -22.16 1.99 4.78
N ALA A 86 -21.66 2.77 3.83
CA ALA A 86 -20.36 3.43 3.86
C ALA A 86 -20.03 4.13 5.19
N GLY A 87 -21.01 4.83 5.77
CA GLY A 87 -20.81 5.56 7.03
C GLY A 87 -20.57 4.68 8.27
N PHE A 88 -20.76 3.37 8.18
CA PHE A 88 -20.43 2.44 9.26
C PHE A 88 -19.07 1.76 9.07
N LEU A 89 -18.48 1.83 7.86
CA LEU A 89 -17.26 1.12 7.53
C LEU A 89 -16.05 1.77 8.21
N ASN A 90 -15.27 0.93 8.88
CA ASN A 90 -13.93 1.22 9.37
C ASN A 90 -12.85 0.56 8.50
N HIS A 91 -13.18 -0.54 7.83
CA HIS A 91 -12.23 -1.27 6.98
C HIS A 91 -12.90 -1.64 5.65
N LEU A 92 -12.25 -1.26 4.56
CA LEU A 92 -12.64 -1.59 3.20
C LEU A 92 -11.42 -2.16 2.49
N ILE A 93 -11.53 -3.41 2.07
CA ILE A 93 -10.48 -4.14 1.36
C ILE A 93 -11.07 -4.72 0.08
N LEU A 94 -10.54 -4.31 -1.07
CA LEU A 94 -11.07 -4.68 -2.37
C LEU A 94 -9.94 -5.21 -3.25
N PHE A 95 -10.08 -6.41 -3.78
CA PHE A 95 -9.10 -6.97 -4.70
C PHE A 95 -9.84 -7.52 -5.91
N PHE A 96 -9.75 -6.81 -7.02
CA PHE A 96 -10.42 -7.14 -8.27
C PHE A 96 -9.44 -7.80 -9.25
N LEU A 97 -9.87 -8.84 -9.96
CA LEU A 97 -9.08 -9.40 -11.07
C LEU A 97 -9.34 -8.64 -12.38
N HIS A 98 -10.58 -8.18 -12.57
CA HIS A 98 -10.98 -7.37 -13.70
C HIS A 98 -12.03 -6.34 -13.29
N VAL A 99 -11.84 -5.10 -13.70
CA VAL A 99 -12.80 -4.01 -13.50
C VAL A 99 -13.26 -3.49 -14.85
N ASN A 100 -14.58 -3.41 -15.05
CA ASN A 100 -15.17 -2.85 -16.26
C ASN A 100 -15.62 -1.41 -16.02
N ASN A 101 -15.78 -0.64 -17.11
CA ASN A 101 -16.18 0.77 -17.04
C ASN A 101 -17.47 1.08 -16.24
N SER A 102 -18.35 0.09 -16.03
CA SER A 102 -19.59 0.26 -15.27
C SER A 102 -19.38 0.41 -13.75
N ASP A 103 -18.23 -0.04 -13.23
CA ASP A 103 -17.93 -0.13 -11.80
C ASP A 103 -17.50 1.23 -11.21
N TYR A 104 -16.98 2.11 -12.08
CA TYR A 104 -16.52 3.46 -11.79
C TYR A 104 -17.54 4.33 -11.08
N ALA A 105 -18.79 4.36 -11.57
CA ALA A 105 -19.81 5.25 -11.01
C ALA A 105 -20.17 4.94 -9.55
N THR A 106 -20.16 3.66 -9.15
CA THR A 106 -20.53 3.28 -7.77
C THR A 106 -19.39 3.54 -6.80
N MET A 107 -18.16 3.23 -7.20
CA MET A 107 -16.97 3.54 -6.39
C MET A 107 -16.80 5.04 -6.18
N GLN A 108 -16.99 5.85 -7.22
CA GLN A 108 -16.97 7.33 -7.12
C GLN A 108 -17.99 7.88 -6.11
N ARG A 109 -19.13 7.20 -5.89
CA ARG A 109 -20.12 7.59 -4.87
C ARG A 109 -19.85 6.98 -3.50
N LEU A 110 -19.23 5.81 -3.44
CA LEU A 110 -18.89 5.10 -2.20
C LEU A 110 -17.76 5.83 -1.46
N LEU A 111 -16.66 6.11 -2.15
CA LEU A 111 -15.42 6.61 -1.55
C LEU A 111 -15.63 7.90 -0.72
N PRO A 112 -16.31 8.96 -1.23
CA PRO A 112 -16.55 10.18 -0.46
C PRO A 112 -17.41 9.95 0.81
N LYS A 113 -18.12 8.82 0.92
CA LYS A 113 -18.96 8.50 2.07
C LYS A 113 -18.22 7.74 3.17
N LEU A 114 -16.96 7.35 2.97
CA LEU A 114 -16.15 6.57 3.92
C LEU A 114 -15.53 7.42 5.04
N HIS A 115 -16.33 8.25 5.72
CA HIS A 115 -15.84 9.22 6.70
C HIS A 115 -15.24 8.62 7.98
N ASN A 116 -15.55 7.35 8.30
CA ASN A 116 -15.05 6.63 9.49
C ASN A 116 -13.98 5.59 9.15
N ILE A 117 -13.44 5.63 7.93
CA ILE A 117 -12.48 4.64 7.44
C ILE A 117 -11.15 4.75 8.17
N LYS A 118 -10.61 3.59 8.55
CA LYS A 118 -9.31 3.39 9.17
C LYS A 118 -8.37 2.61 8.27
N THR A 119 -8.91 1.70 7.46
CA THR A 119 -8.15 0.89 6.51
C THR A 119 -8.83 0.97 5.15
N LEU A 120 -8.10 1.46 4.17
CA LEU A 120 -8.49 1.42 2.77
C LEU A 120 -7.40 0.66 2.00
N LYS A 121 -7.76 -0.54 1.51
CA LYS A 121 -6.90 -1.34 0.64
C LYS A 121 -7.60 -1.63 -0.68
N THR A 122 -6.98 -1.32 -1.81
CA THR A 122 -7.53 -1.68 -3.13
C THR A 122 -6.46 -1.81 -4.19
N ASN A 123 -6.58 -2.79 -5.08
CA ASN A 123 -5.69 -2.94 -6.24
C ASN A 123 -6.20 -2.24 -7.51
N GLU A 124 -7.29 -1.49 -7.39
CA GLU A 124 -7.85 -0.68 -8.45
C GLU A 124 -8.23 0.68 -7.87
N PHE A 125 -7.82 1.75 -8.54
CA PHE A 125 -8.20 3.11 -8.18
C PHE A 125 -8.39 4.03 -9.38
N ASP A 126 -8.29 3.51 -10.61
CA ASP A 126 -8.57 4.24 -11.85
C ASP A 126 -10.05 4.67 -11.94
N PHE A 127 -10.86 4.32 -10.93
CA PHE A 127 -12.22 4.87 -10.77
C PHE A 127 -12.27 6.39 -10.59
N ILE A 128 -11.15 7.08 -10.30
CA ILE A 128 -11.14 8.51 -10.04
C ILE A 128 -10.39 9.28 -11.14
N ASP A 129 -10.98 9.36 -12.32
CA ASP A 129 -10.45 10.16 -13.46
C ASP A 129 -10.56 11.70 -13.21
N GLU A 130 -11.17 12.13 -12.10
CA GLU A 130 -11.33 13.54 -11.77
C GLU A 130 -10.67 13.88 -10.43
N ARG A 131 -9.56 14.65 -10.47
CA ARG A 131 -8.95 15.32 -9.30
C ARG A 131 -9.97 15.96 -8.35
N ASN A 132 -11.08 16.45 -8.91
CA ASN A 132 -12.19 17.05 -8.15
C ASN A 132 -12.77 16.10 -7.08
N ILE A 133 -12.80 14.79 -7.31
CA ILE A 133 -13.32 13.82 -6.33
C ILE A 133 -12.28 13.58 -5.22
N LEU A 134 -10.99 13.48 -5.55
CA LEU A 134 -9.91 13.29 -4.57
C LEU A 134 -9.88 14.39 -3.51
N ASP A 135 -10.05 15.65 -3.93
CA ASP A 135 -10.10 16.80 -3.03
C ASP A 135 -11.28 16.73 -2.04
N THR A 136 -12.32 15.94 -2.34
CA THR A 136 -13.46 15.73 -1.44
C THR A 136 -13.26 14.58 -0.45
N LEU A 137 -12.22 13.75 -0.64
CA LEU A 137 -11.95 12.60 0.20
C LEU A 137 -11.31 13.05 1.51
N VAL A 138 -12.11 13.06 2.58
CA VAL A 138 -11.67 13.45 3.92
C VAL A 138 -11.76 12.27 4.88
N TYR A 139 -10.62 11.63 5.14
CA TYR A 139 -10.51 10.39 5.93
C TYR A 139 -9.74 10.64 7.23
N LYS A 140 -10.37 11.32 8.19
CA LYS A 140 -9.68 11.81 9.40
C LYS A 140 -9.11 10.73 10.32
N ASP A 141 -9.69 9.54 10.27
CA ASP A 141 -9.29 8.41 11.11
C ASP A 141 -8.45 7.37 10.35
N LEU A 142 -7.95 7.71 9.15
CA LEU A 142 -7.23 6.77 8.29
C LEU A 142 -5.90 6.38 8.94
N GLU A 143 -5.72 5.07 9.14
CA GLU A 143 -4.51 4.48 9.74
C GLU A 143 -3.70 3.71 8.70
N ILE A 144 -4.35 3.11 7.70
CA ILE A 144 -3.71 2.28 6.67
C ILE A 144 -4.25 2.65 5.29
N LEU A 145 -3.35 3.03 4.40
CA LEU A 145 -3.60 3.31 2.99
C LEU A 145 -2.72 2.37 2.14
N ASN A 146 -3.35 1.46 1.39
CA ASN A 146 -2.68 0.65 0.39
C ASN A 146 -3.50 0.66 -0.90
N ILE A 147 -3.08 1.45 -1.89
CA ILE A 147 -3.85 1.63 -3.11
C ILE A 147 -2.90 1.44 -4.28
N ASP A 148 -3.18 0.44 -5.10
CA ASP A 148 -2.49 0.27 -6.38
C ASP A 148 -3.09 1.24 -7.40
N TYR A 149 -2.29 1.63 -8.41
CA TYR A 149 -2.61 2.56 -9.47
C TYR A 149 -2.94 3.99 -9.01
N LEU A 150 -2.52 4.37 -7.80
CA LEU A 150 -2.65 5.74 -7.30
C LEU A 150 -1.35 6.52 -7.49
N SER A 151 -1.38 7.60 -8.28
CA SER A 151 -0.17 8.42 -8.45
C SER A 151 0.28 9.05 -7.12
N ILE A 152 1.55 9.44 -7.07
CA ILE A 152 2.16 10.12 -5.92
C ILE A 152 1.39 11.40 -5.55
N GLY A 153 0.97 12.16 -6.56
CA GLY A 153 0.24 13.42 -6.36
C GLY A 153 -1.12 13.18 -5.73
N GLU A 154 -1.84 12.16 -6.21
CA GLU A 154 -3.15 11.79 -5.67
C GLU A 154 -3.03 11.21 -4.25
N THR A 155 -1.99 10.40 -4.00
CA THR A 155 -1.67 9.92 -2.65
C THR A 155 -1.39 11.10 -1.71
N SER A 156 -0.66 12.11 -2.18
CA SER A 156 -0.37 13.31 -1.40
C SER A 156 -1.64 14.05 -0.96
N ILE A 157 -2.67 14.12 -1.81
CA ILE A 157 -3.97 14.72 -1.49
C ILE A 157 -4.67 13.93 -0.38
N ILE A 158 -4.70 12.60 -0.48
CA ILE A 158 -5.31 11.74 0.55
C ILE A 158 -4.57 11.88 1.89
N ILE A 159 -3.24 11.91 1.86
CA ILE A 159 -2.40 12.10 3.06
C ILE A 159 -2.71 13.43 3.75
N GLU A 160 -2.81 14.53 3.01
CA GLU A 160 -3.16 15.84 3.56
C GLU A 160 -4.53 15.82 4.26
N ASN A 161 -5.44 14.97 3.79
CA ASN A 161 -6.78 14.82 4.33
C ASN A 161 -6.93 13.69 5.39
N SER A 162 -5.84 13.03 5.78
CA SER A 162 -5.84 11.79 6.59
C SER A 162 -5.91 11.98 8.13
N GLY A 163 -6.01 13.23 8.60
CA GLY A 163 -6.17 13.58 10.02
C GLY A 163 -4.98 13.26 10.94
N GLY A 164 -3.88 12.72 10.43
CA GLY A 164 -2.64 12.53 11.17
C GLY A 164 -2.46 11.17 11.85
N HIS A 165 -3.30 10.18 11.51
CA HIS A 165 -3.32 8.86 12.13
C HIS A 165 -2.67 7.75 11.29
N LEU A 166 -2.17 8.07 10.10
CA LEU A 166 -1.52 7.13 9.20
C LEU A 166 -0.30 6.45 9.84
N LYS A 167 -0.32 5.12 9.80
CA LYS A 167 0.74 4.19 10.21
C LYS A 167 1.32 3.43 9.03
N GLU A 168 0.54 3.26 7.95
CA GLU A 168 0.98 2.55 6.74
C GLU A 168 0.53 3.34 5.51
N VAL A 169 1.50 3.63 4.64
CA VAL A 169 1.28 4.11 3.27
C VAL A 169 2.07 3.20 2.36
N SER A 170 1.36 2.32 1.66
CA SER A 170 1.91 1.39 0.69
C SER A 170 1.38 1.75 -0.70
N LEU A 171 2.30 1.84 -1.65
CA LEU A 171 2.03 2.12 -3.06
C LEU A 171 2.87 1.18 -3.91
N LYS A 172 2.35 0.77 -5.07
CA LYS A 172 3.13 -0.04 -6.00
C LYS A 172 4.08 0.83 -6.82
N PRO A 173 5.31 0.37 -7.09
CA PRO A 173 6.27 1.01 -7.98
C PRO A 173 5.70 1.44 -9.35
N LEU A 174 4.74 0.69 -9.89
CA LEU A 174 4.11 1.05 -11.17
C LEU A 174 3.32 2.37 -11.10
N ASP A 175 2.76 2.68 -9.93
CA ASP A 175 1.89 3.85 -9.70
C ASP A 175 2.66 5.17 -9.80
N TYR A 176 3.98 5.10 -9.68
CA TYR A 176 4.90 6.21 -9.78
C TYR A 176 5.19 6.63 -11.24
N LEU A 177 4.82 5.81 -12.23
CA LEU A 177 5.17 5.97 -13.65
C LEU A 177 4.11 6.75 -14.47
N HIS A 178 2.94 7.05 -13.90
CA HIS A 178 1.79 7.56 -14.68
C HIS A 178 1.89 9.04 -15.11
N ASP A 179 2.78 9.85 -14.52
CA ASP A 179 2.98 11.25 -14.91
C ASP A 179 4.47 11.64 -14.96
N LEU A 180 5.11 11.27 -16.07
CA LEU A 180 6.56 11.33 -16.29
C LEU A 180 7.15 12.76 -16.23
N ASP A 181 6.38 13.78 -16.59
CA ASP A 181 6.89 15.15 -16.70
C ASP A 181 7.00 15.86 -15.34
N ASN A 182 6.26 15.39 -14.32
CA ASN A 182 6.16 16.06 -13.02
C ASN A 182 6.69 15.22 -11.84
N PHE A 183 7.21 14.01 -12.10
CA PHE A 183 7.68 13.08 -11.06
C PHE A 183 8.66 13.71 -10.05
N SER A 184 9.63 14.49 -10.53
CA SER A 184 10.60 15.22 -9.69
C SER A 184 9.94 16.15 -8.67
N TYR A 185 8.90 16.86 -9.09
CA TYR A 185 8.22 17.82 -8.23
C TYR A 185 7.21 17.12 -7.31
N GLU A 186 6.45 16.16 -7.84
CA GLU A 186 5.47 15.38 -7.07
C GLU A 186 6.14 14.52 -5.99
N SER A 187 7.24 13.83 -6.30
CA SER A 187 7.98 13.05 -5.31
C SER A 187 8.57 13.92 -4.19
N LEU A 188 9.03 15.13 -4.51
CA LEU A 188 9.45 16.10 -3.50
C LEU A 188 8.29 16.52 -2.60
N ILE A 189 7.13 16.85 -3.18
CA ILE A 189 5.92 17.20 -2.42
C ILE A 189 5.49 16.05 -1.52
N PHE A 190 5.49 14.83 -2.06
CA PHE A 190 5.08 13.64 -1.32
C PHE A 190 5.92 13.41 -0.08
N ILE A 191 7.25 13.49 -0.19
CA ILE A 191 8.15 13.40 0.98
C ILE A 191 7.76 14.45 2.04
N ARG A 192 7.44 15.68 1.62
CA ARG A 192 7.01 16.75 2.53
C ARG A 192 5.68 16.44 3.20
N LYS A 193 4.67 16.04 2.42
CA LYS A 193 3.35 15.73 2.94
C LYS A 193 3.39 14.56 3.93
N ILE A 194 4.24 13.56 3.70
CA ILE A 194 4.45 12.47 4.66
C ILE A 194 4.99 13.00 5.98
N TYR A 195 6.09 13.75 5.99
CA TYR A 195 6.65 14.17 7.28
C TYR A 195 5.80 15.26 7.97
N GLU A 196 5.00 16.02 7.22
CA GLU A 196 4.08 17.05 7.77
C GLU A 196 2.82 16.44 8.37
N ASN A 197 2.28 15.38 7.77
CA ASN A 197 0.96 14.84 8.11
C ASN A 197 1.00 13.43 8.72
N CYS A 198 2.09 12.68 8.61
CA CYS A 198 2.17 11.27 9.05
C CYS A 198 3.27 11.04 10.11
N PRO A 199 3.27 11.73 11.26
CA PRO A 199 4.30 11.54 12.28
C PRO A 199 4.28 10.14 12.91
N LEU A 200 3.17 9.40 12.78
CA LEU A 200 2.98 8.05 13.33
C LEU A 200 3.33 6.94 12.33
N ILE A 201 3.84 7.27 11.14
CA ILE A 201 4.13 6.29 10.08
C ILE A 201 5.11 5.22 10.57
N GLU A 202 4.77 3.96 10.28
CA GLU A 202 5.54 2.77 10.63
C GLU A 202 6.00 2.00 9.37
N TYR A 203 5.19 2.00 8.31
CA TYR A 203 5.44 1.31 7.05
C TYR A 203 5.24 2.30 5.90
N LEU A 204 6.27 2.48 5.07
CA LEU A 204 6.24 3.50 4.02
C LEU A 204 6.86 3.00 2.71
N SER A 205 6.10 3.09 1.62
CA SER A 205 6.62 3.11 0.25
C SER A 205 6.97 4.53 -0.16
N LEU A 206 8.23 4.78 -0.51
CA LEU A 206 8.75 6.11 -0.78
C LEU A 206 9.41 6.17 -2.16
N ALA A 207 8.83 6.96 -3.06
CA ALA A 207 9.56 7.43 -4.23
C ALA A 207 10.60 8.46 -3.81
N LEU A 208 11.83 8.20 -4.23
CA LEU A 208 12.96 9.07 -3.94
C LEU A 208 13.77 9.28 -5.22
N MET A 209 13.52 10.38 -5.91
CA MET A 209 14.36 10.80 -7.02
C MET A 209 15.74 11.23 -6.50
N PRO A 210 16.85 10.74 -7.08
CA PRO A 210 18.18 11.03 -6.58
C PRO A 210 18.62 12.47 -6.92
N SER A 211 18.35 13.41 -6.04
CA SER A 211 18.83 14.79 -6.19
C SER A 211 19.04 15.47 -4.84
N LYS A 212 19.84 16.53 -4.83
CA LYS A 212 20.19 17.26 -3.60
C LYS A 212 18.97 17.73 -2.77
N ASN A 213 17.93 18.24 -3.44
CA ASN A 213 16.72 18.69 -2.74
C ASN A 213 15.96 17.52 -2.11
N HIS A 214 15.86 16.41 -2.83
CA HIS A 214 15.21 15.19 -2.33
C HIS A 214 15.96 14.60 -1.15
N PHE A 215 17.30 14.59 -1.19
CA PHE A 215 18.13 14.16 -0.07
C PHE A 215 17.91 15.01 1.20
N ILE A 216 17.74 16.33 1.05
CA ILE A 216 17.43 17.21 2.18
C ILE A 216 16.05 16.86 2.77
N GLU A 217 15.02 16.70 1.94
CA GLU A 217 13.68 16.37 2.44
C GLU A 217 13.59 14.95 3.00
N PHE A 218 14.31 13.99 2.40
CA PHE A 218 14.41 12.61 2.89
C PHE A 218 15.07 12.57 4.28
N GLU A 219 16.16 13.32 4.47
CA GLU A 219 16.78 13.46 5.79
C GLU A 219 15.80 14.02 6.83
N LYS A 220 15.00 15.03 6.49
CA LYS A 220 13.97 15.57 7.38
C LYS A 220 12.88 14.53 7.68
N LEU A 221 12.42 13.79 6.68
CA LEU A 221 11.43 12.73 6.86
C LEU A 221 11.90 11.71 7.90
N LEU A 222 13.12 11.20 7.76
CA LEU A 222 13.68 10.25 8.71
C LEU A 222 13.82 10.82 10.13
N GLN A 223 14.08 12.13 10.26
CA GLN A 223 14.16 12.81 11.55
C GLN A 223 12.79 13.03 12.21
N VAL A 224 11.73 13.23 11.44
CA VAL A 224 10.37 13.43 11.97
C VAL A 224 9.67 12.10 12.25
N CYS A 225 9.74 11.15 11.32
CA CYS A 225 9.01 9.88 11.36
C CYS A 225 9.70 8.83 12.24
N GLN A 226 9.80 9.09 13.55
CA GLN A 226 10.56 8.23 14.49
C GLN A 226 9.94 6.85 14.77
N ASN A 227 8.70 6.63 14.34
CA ASN A 227 8.02 5.33 14.45
C ASN A 227 8.29 4.40 13.27
N LEU A 228 9.01 4.86 12.24
CA LEU A 228 9.26 4.08 11.02
C LEU A 228 9.99 2.76 11.34
N LYS A 229 9.39 1.65 10.90
CA LYS A 229 9.86 0.26 11.10
C LYS A 229 10.30 -0.38 9.79
N SER A 230 9.57 -0.13 8.70
CA SER A 230 9.92 -0.60 7.35
C SER A 230 9.82 0.52 6.33
N LEU A 231 10.80 0.58 5.43
CA LEU A 231 10.89 1.57 4.37
C LEU A 231 11.20 0.87 3.04
N LEU A 232 10.28 0.96 2.08
CA LEU A 232 10.52 0.63 0.69
C LEU A 232 10.99 1.89 -0.06
N LEU A 233 12.20 1.85 -0.61
CA LEU A 233 12.79 2.91 -1.41
C LEU A 233 12.67 2.57 -2.88
N ILE A 234 12.03 3.46 -3.63
CA ILE A 234 11.83 3.37 -5.08
C ILE A 234 12.63 4.51 -5.70
N THR A 235 13.83 4.18 -6.17
CA THR A 235 14.83 5.15 -6.66
C THR A 235 15.02 5.02 -8.17
N SER A 236 13.91 4.97 -8.92
CA SER A 236 14.01 4.74 -10.36
C SER A 236 14.80 5.85 -11.05
N ASN A 237 15.80 5.42 -11.83
CA ASN A 237 16.67 6.30 -12.62
C ASN A 237 16.16 6.44 -14.06
N SER A 238 15.01 5.84 -14.41
CA SER A 238 14.47 5.88 -15.78
C SER A 238 14.15 7.30 -16.26
N TYR A 239 14.18 8.29 -15.36
CA TYR A 239 13.76 9.67 -15.60
C TYR A 239 14.92 10.66 -15.77
N ILE A 240 16.17 10.21 -15.66
CA ILE A 240 17.35 11.09 -15.75
C ILE A 240 18.41 10.44 -16.65
N PHE A 241 19.05 11.24 -17.50
CA PHE A 241 20.26 10.84 -18.21
C PHE A 241 21.46 10.90 -17.26
N GLU A 242 21.53 9.97 -16.31
CA GLU A 242 22.69 9.84 -15.40
C GLU A 242 23.70 8.86 -15.98
N THR A 243 24.97 9.15 -15.72
CA THR A 243 26.03 8.17 -15.86
C THR A 243 25.94 7.13 -14.74
N GLU A 244 26.48 5.93 -14.96
CA GLU A 244 26.55 4.89 -13.94
C GLU A 244 27.28 5.37 -12.66
N GLU A 245 28.30 6.22 -12.81
CA GLU A 245 29.02 6.84 -11.70
C GLU A 245 28.13 7.76 -10.86
N GLU A 246 27.32 8.60 -11.50
CA GLU A 246 26.37 9.49 -10.82
C GLU A 246 25.30 8.69 -10.07
N ILE A 247 24.75 7.64 -10.70
CA ILE A 247 23.80 6.72 -10.08
C ILE A 247 24.39 6.11 -8.80
N LEU A 248 25.62 5.59 -8.87
CA LEU A 248 26.28 4.97 -7.72
C LEU A 248 26.59 5.96 -6.60
N GLU A 249 27.03 7.19 -6.92
CA GLU A 249 27.26 8.22 -5.91
C GLU A 249 25.95 8.67 -5.25
N ASN A 250 24.88 8.82 -6.03
CA ASN A 250 23.55 9.12 -5.51
C ASN A 250 23.05 8.04 -4.54
N ARG A 251 23.19 6.76 -4.88
CA ARG A 251 22.81 5.63 -4.02
C ARG A 251 23.66 5.57 -2.75
N LYS A 252 24.95 5.88 -2.84
CA LYS A 252 25.84 6.04 -1.68
C LYS A 252 25.41 7.19 -0.77
N GLU A 253 24.97 8.33 -1.31
CA GLU A 253 24.41 9.43 -0.51
C GLU A 253 23.14 9.01 0.23
N ILE A 254 22.25 8.23 -0.40
CA ILE A 254 21.06 7.67 0.26
C ILE A 254 21.46 6.83 1.49
N LEU A 255 22.46 5.94 1.35
CA LEU A 255 22.96 5.14 2.47
C LEU A 255 23.60 5.98 3.58
N LYS A 256 24.34 7.05 3.23
CA LYS A 256 24.88 8.01 4.22
C LYS A 256 23.77 8.69 5.03
N ILE A 257 22.69 9.10 4.37
CA ILE A 257 21.54 9.72 5.03
C ILE A 257 20.86 8.73 5.96
N LEU A 258 20.68 7.48 5.53
CA LEU A 258 20.12 6.41 6.37
C LEU A 258 20.97 6.20 7.64
N ILE A 259 22.30 6.08 7.51
CA ILE A 259 23.21 5.94 8.67
C ILE A 259 23.03 7.09 9.66
N LYS A 260 22.96 8.32 9.13
CA LYS A 260 22.93 9.56 9.93
C LYS A 260 21.59 9.78 10.61
N SER A 261 20.49 9.57 9.89
CA SER A 261 19.18 10.13 10.25
C SER A 261 18.06 9.10 10.38
N ALA A 262 18.27 7.84 9.96
CA ALA A 262 17.22 6.81 10.13
C ALA A 262 16.87 6.61 11.61
N PRO A 263 15.58 6.41 11.93
CA PRO A 263 15.14 6.22 13.31
C PRO A 263 15.64 4.90 13.89
N ILE A 264 15.78 4.85 15.21
CA ILE A 264 16.27 3.65 15.92
C ILE A 264 15.32 2.45 15.78
N ASN A 265 14.07 2.70 15.39
CA ASN A 265 13.03 1.70 15.18
C ASN A 265 13.03 1.07 13.79
N LEU A 266 13.82 1.60 12.84
CA LEU A 266 13.91 1.03 11.50
C LEU A 266 14.52 -0.37 11.60
N ARG A 267 13.77 -1.38 11.12
CA ARG A 267 14.13 -2.80 11.15
C ARG A 267 14.21 -3.41 9.76
N GLU A 268 13.59 -2.79 8.77
CA GLU A 268 13.60 -3.28 7.41
C GLU A 268 13.80 -2.12 6.43
N ILE A 269 14.66 -2.36 5.44
CA ILE A 269 14.77 -1.51 4.26
C ILE A 269 14.60 -2.40 3.04
N ARG A 270 13.71 -2.00 2.15
CA ARG A 270 13.50 -2.67 0.87
C ARG A 270 13.99 -1.74 -0.23
N PHE A 271 14.83 -2.24 -1.11
CA PHE A 271 15.35 -1.48 -2.23
C PHE A 271 14.77 -2.02 -3.53
N PHE A 272 13.93 -1.22 -4.18
CA PHE A 272 13.33 -1.53 -5.48
C PHE A 272 14.22 -1.11 -6.65
N ASP A 273 13.90 -1.57 -7.86
CA ASP A 273 14.50 -1.17 -9.15
C ASP A 273 16.03 -1.25 -9.21
N GLU A 274 16.54 -2.49 -9.14
CA GLU A 274 17.98 -2.81 -9.27
C GLU A 274 18.92 -1.89 -8.46
N PHE A 275 18.50 -1.42 -7.29
CA PHE A 275 19.39 -0.64 -6.42
C PHE A 275 20.67 -1.43 -6.09
N ASN A 276 21.82 -0.92 -6.52
CA ASN A 276 23.12 -1.45 -6.13
C ASN A 276 24.10 -0.36 -5.72
N VAL A 277 25.07 -0.78 -4.92
CA VAL A 277 26.24 0.01 -4.50
C VAL A 277 27.47 -0.88 -4.56
N SER A 278 28.66 -0.27 -4.60
CA SER A 278 29.90 -1.04 -4.55
C SER A 278 30.04 -1.83 -3.24
N LEU A 279 30.90 -2.85 -3.26
CA LEU A 279 31.15 -3.69 -2.10
C LEU A 279 31.73 -2.89 -0.91
N GLU A 280 32.59 -1.91 -1.19
CA GLU A 280 33.17 -1.02 -0.19
C GLU A 280 32.11 -0.12 0.46
N VAL A 281 31.19 0.43 -0.33
CA VAL A 281 30.09 1.26 0.17
C VAL A 281 29.12 0.43 1.01
N LEU A 282 28.83 -0.81 0.60
CA LEU A 282 27.99 -1.71 1.37
C LEU A 282 28.65 -2.10 2.71
N GLU A 283 29.95 -2.39 2.70
CA GLU A 283 30.71 -2.71 3.91
C GLU A 283 30.73 -1.51 4.87
N GLU A 284 30.97 -0.29 4.36
CA GLU A 284 30.88 0.92 5.16
C GLU A 284 29.49 1.09 5.77
N PHE A 285 28.43 0.89 4.99
CA PHE A 285 27.06 0.96 5.49
C PHE A 285 26.82 0.00 6.65
N PHE A 286 27.21 -1.27 6.51
CA PHE A 286 27.05 -2.26 7.58
C PHE A 286 27.91 -1.96 8.82
N GLU A 287 29.17 -1.53 8.64
CA GLU A 287 30.01 -1.11 9.76
C GLU A 287 29.40 0.05 10.54
N LYS A 288 28.88 1.06 9.84
CA LYS A 288 28.25 2.22 10.46
C LYS A 288 26.86 1.92 11.05
N TRP A 289 26.22 0.83 10.63
CA TRP A 289 24.96 0.36 11.22
C TRP A 289 25.14 -0.38 12.55
N ARG A 290 26.39 -0.72 12.94
CA ARG A 290 26.67 -1.37 14.22
C ARG A 290 26.15 -0.54 15.40
N GLY A 291 25.68 -1.24 16.43
CA GLY A 291 25.09 -0.63 17.63
C GLY A 291 23.62 -0.23 17.46
N ARG A 292 23.07 -0.31 16.25
CA ARG A 292 21.63 -0.30 15.99
C ARG A 292 21.09 -1.72 16.02
N PRO A 293 19.77 -1.91 16.20
CA PRO A 293 19.18 -3.23 16.10
C PRO A 293 19.33 -3.82 14.69
N ALA A 294 19.39 -5.14 14.63
CA ALA A 294 19.70 -5.86 13.40
C ALA A 294 18.71 -5.54 12.27
N LEU A 295 19.25 -5.26 11.08
CA LEU A 295 18.50 -4.80 9.91
C LEU A 295 18.13 -5.97 8.99
N SER A 296 16.90 -5.99 8.52
CA SER A 296 16.45 -6.80 7.38
C SER A 296 16.57 -5.99 6.09
N ILE A 297 17.13 -6.59 5.05
CA ILE A 297 17.22 -5.98 3.72
C ILE A 297 16.58 -6.92 2.69
N LEU A 298 15.73 -6.35 1.84
CA LEU A 298 15.11 -7.03 0.70
C LEU A 298 15.39 -6.23 -0.57
N THR A 299 15.73 -6.91 -1.66
CA THR A 299 16.04 -6.26 -2.95
C THR A 299 15.75 -7.21 -4.11
N SER A 300 15.60 -6.67 -5.31
CA SER A 300 15.52 -7.45 -6.56
C SER A 300 16.86 -7.53 -7.29
N ASN A 301 17.90 -6.78 -6.87
CA ASN A 301 19.16 -6.74 -7.62
C ASN A 301 19.97 -8.04 -7.45
N SER A 302 20.17 -8.74 -8.57
CA SER A 302 20.89 -10.02 -8.61
C SER A 302 22.39 -9.93 -8.31
N ILE A 303 23.01 -8.74 -8.35
CA ILE A 303 24.43 -8.54 -7.99
C ILE A 303 24.74 -9.04 -6.58
N TYR A 304 23.77 -8.93 -5.65
CA TYR A 304 23.92 -9.40 -4.28
C TYR A 304 23.90 -10.93 -4.14
N LYS A 305 23.70 -11.66 -5.24
CA LYS A 305 23.87 -13.12 -5.31
C LYS A 305 25.30 -13.51 -5.69
N GLU A 306 26.15 -12.56 -6.08
CA GLU A 306 27.58 -12.82 -6.35
C GLU A 306 28.33 -13.20 -5.07
N GLU A 307 29.42 -13.95 -5.24
CA GLU A 307 30.17 -14.57 -4.16
C GLU A 307 30.75 -13.55 -3.18
N ASP A 308 31.33 -12.46 -3.70
CA ASP A 308 31.96 -11.43 -2.86
C ASP A 308 30.92 -10.70 -1.99
N TYR A 309 29.76 -10.34 -2.57
CA TYR A 309 28.65 -9.74 -1.82
C TYR A 309 28.05 -10.70 -0.79
N LYS A 310 27.85 -11.97 -1.15
CA LYS A 310 27.37 -13.00 -0.21
C LYS A 310 28.30 -13.16 0.99
N ASN A 311 29.61 -13.25 0.74
CA ASN A 311 30.61 -13.37 1.78
C ASN A 311 30.60 -12.17 2.73
N LEU A 312 30.46 -10.95 2.18
CA LEU A 312 30.30 -9.74 2.97
C LEU A 312 29.01 -9.77 3.80
N ILE A 313 27.87 -10.06 3.18
CA ILE A 313 26.56 -10.12 3.83
C ILE A 313 26.58 -11.15 4.98
N ASP A 314 27.12 -12.34 4.75
CA ASP A 314 27.15 -13.41 5.75
C ASP A 314 28.11 -13.08 6.91
N LYS A 315 29.22 -12.38 6.65
CA LYS A 315 30.07 -11.78 7.71
C LYS A 315 29.23 -10.87 8.63
N TYR A 316 28.39 -9.99 8.09
CA TYR A 316 27.57 -9.08 8.90
C TYR A 316 26.32 -9.71 9.52
N LYS A 317 25.78 -10.79 8.95
CA LYS A 317 24.79 -11.64 9.61
C LYS A 317 25.36 -12.32 10.85
N ASN A 318 26.54 -12.93 10.73
CA ASN A 318 27.22 -13.58 11.84
C ASN A 318 27.58 -12.60 12.97
N ASN A 319 27.85 -11.34 12.62
CA ASN A 319 28.10 -10.26 13.57
C ASN A 319 26.82 -9.67 14.19
N GLY A 320 25.63 -10.13 13.82
CA GLY A 320 24.34 -9.64 14.34
C GLY A 320 23.93 -8.26 13.85
N VAL A 321 24.60 -7.71 12.82
CA VAL A 321 24.25 -6.41 12.22
C VAL A 321 23.09 -6.57 11.23
N ILE A 322 23.12 -7.65 10.45
CA ILE A 322 22.07 -7.99 9.49
C ILE A 322 21.27 -9.16 10.02
N LYS A 323 19.96 -8.98 10.14
CA LYS A 323 19.03 -10.04 10.54
C LYS A 323 18.74 -10.97 9.36
N SER A 324 18.42 -10.40 8.21
CA SER A 324 18.20 -11.12 6.96
C SER A 324 18.56 -10.24 5.77
N PHE A 325 19.11 -10.84 4.72
CA PHE A 325 19.31 -10.20 3.44
C PHE A 325 18.78 -11.16 2.38
N LYS A 326 17.79 -10.73 1.61
CA LYS A 326 17.13 -11.56 0.58
C LYS A 326 17.11 -10.85 -0.76
N CYS A 327 17.28 -11.63 -1.82
CA CYS A 327 17.17 -11.16 -3.19
C CYS A 327 16.07 -11.95 -3.90
N GLU A 328 14.90 -11.31 -4.07
CA GLU A 328 13.64 -11.91 -4.54
C GLU A 328 13.18 -11.22 -5.86
N SER A 329 12.04 -11.62 -6.44
CA SER A 329 11.46 -10.87 -7.56
C SER A 329 10.89 -9.53 -7.11
N GLU A 330 10.74 -8.59 -8.04
CA GLU A 330 10.20 -7.25 -7.79
C GLU A 330 8.83 -7.27 -7.09
N GLU A 331 7.94 -8.17 -7.52
CA GLU A 331 6.62 -8.42 -6.90
C GLU A 331 6.71 -8.68 -5.38
N TYR A 332 7.71 -9.43 -4.92
CA TYR A 332 7.90 -9.68 -3.49
C TYR A 332 8.56 -8.49 -2.77
N VAL A 333 9.36 -7.69 -3.47
CA VAL A 333 10.02 -6.52 -2.88
C VAL A 333 8.99 -5.44 -2.60
N GLU A 334 8.08 -5.19 -3.54
CA GLU A 334 7.04 -4.16 -3.42
C GLU A 334 5.93 -4.50 -2.42
N ASP A 335 5.66 -5.79 -2.19
CA ASP A 335 4.60 -6.23 -1.28
C ASP A 335 4.96 -6.03 0.19
N MET A 336 4.57 -4.87 0.73
CA MET A 336 4.78 -4.49 2.13
C MET A 336 3.81 -5.19 3.12
N ASN A 337 2.91 -6.07 2.64
CA ASN A 337 1.81 -6.65 3.41
C ASN A 337 1.94 -8.14 3.77
#